data_AF-A9V5L9-F1
#
_entry.id   AF-A9V5L9-F1
#
_cell.length_a   1.000
_cell.length_b   1.000
_cell.length_c   1.000
_cell.angle_alpha   90.00
_cell.angle_beta   90.00
_cell.angle_gamma   90.00
#
_symmetry.space_group_name_H-M   'P 1'
#
loop_
_entity.id
_entity.type
_entity.pdbx_description
1 polymer ?
#
loop_
_entity_poly.entity_id
_entity_poly.type
_entity_poly.pdbx_seq_one_letter_code
_entity_poly.pdbx_strand_id
1 'polypeptide(L)'
;MSSCGHLHFSSNGLTAGLGALLEKPAYVLYDPSLRSSLVVALTAAGLRDAVVAAPAQANALQERGFVLAEDLSQRYRNQTDDVIFRDARDRYLAACNGSLIVWMGGACGANMQPGIADYGVARKAFFVDLNTDPNATLSVGNGTAEYALADEIVATLSQRSDQDFLLQGWHSYCKDEEHTFTTLASRHGGCVHGLNTNPNLSFLSALDVTPGFKFRNNPAPRINATITDKVVVAFVQTDGLGLGAWNGAARGQVPYTWEVTLPDLWIQPALLEIFYREATALDYFVAALGGPGYMYSNAVPPAQRQRLLHKAQQAMLQLDLHEMVTFDASRAEGQHTVTGNTNLSPSAVAAYFEDMNETRFWFNGYAPTFTAARDESGTTARSLLSFEYYLDPSRSVSDVLTDLELLAQLNAQRPYFLAVHVREFASQSTVVELVEKLPRDFLVTAADQFAQLANAHGTFRTRYA
;
A
#
# COMPACT_ATOMS: atom_id res chain seq x y z
N MET A 1 17.19 24.84 2.84
CA MET A 1 18.18 24.56 1.78
C MET A 1 19.38 23.89 2.42
N SER A 2 19.38 22.57 2.52
CA SER A 2 20.53 21.78 2.97
C SER A 2 20.94 20.84 1.86
N SER A 3 22.23 20.80 1.59
CA SER A 3 22.89 20.02 0.55
C SER A 3 22.55 18.53 0.67
N CYS A 4 21.78 17.99 -0.27
CA CYS A 4 21.87 16.57 -0.61
C CYS A 4 23.28 16.33 -1.13
N GLY A 5 24.09 15.56 -0.40
CA GLY A 5 25.33 15.03 -0.91
C GLY A 5 25.02 14.15 -2.11
N HIS A 6 25.29 14.65 -3.31
CA HIS A 6 25.31 13.82 -4.50
C HIS A 6 26.42 12.78 -4.34
N LEU A 7 26.04 11.52 -4.06
CA LEU A 7 26.91 10.37 -4.31
C LEU A 7 27.12 10.30 -5.82
N HIS A 8 28.12 11.00 -6.32
CA HIS A 8 28.66 10.80 -7.65
C HIS A 8 29.40 9.47 -7.67
N PHE A 9 28.69 8.38 -7.90
CA PHE A 9 29.34 7.20 -8.47
C PHE A 9 29.78 7.57 -9.89
N SER A 10 31.09 7.70 -10.11
CA SER A 10 31.60 7.80 -11.48
C SER A 10 31.06 6.60 -12.28
N SER A 11 30.64 6.81 -13.51
CA SER A 11 30.17 5.74 -14.41
C SER A 11 31.16 4.56 -14.47
N ASN A 12 32.46 4.84 -14.30
CA ASN A 12 33.52 3.84 -14.26
C ASN A 12 33.47 2.92 -13.02
N GLY A 13 33.07 3.42 -11.85
CA GLY A 13 32.99 2.63 -10.61
C GLY A 13 31.78 1.70 -10.58
N LEU A 14 30.65 2.15 -11.13
CA LEU A 14 29.42 1.36 -11.20
C LEU A 14 29.58 0.14 -12.13
N THR A 15 30.20 0.33 -13.29
CA THR A 15 30.36 -0.76 -14.27
C THR A 15 31.49 -1.73 -13.92
N ALA A 16 32.51 -1.30 -13.18
CA ALA A 16 33.56 -2.20 -12.68
C ALA A 16 33.04 -3.17 -11.60
N GLY A 17 32.11 -2.72 -10.74
CA GLY A 17 31.48 -3.58 -9.74
C GLY A 17 30.55 -4.65 -10.34
N LEU A 18 29.84 -4.31 -11.43
CA LEU A 18 28.87 -5.21 -12.08
C LEU A 18 29.52 -6.44 -12.74
N GLY A 19 30.71 -6.29 -13.35
CA GLY A 19 31.42 -7.39 -14.00
C GLY A 19 31.99 -8.44 -13.03
N ALA A 20 32.21 -8.07 -11.77
CA ALA A 20 32.70 -8.98 -10.73
C ALA A 20 31.59 -9.83 -10.08
N LEU A 21 30.32 -9.45 -10.27
CA LEU A 21 29.16 -10.05 -9.61
C LEU A 21 28.37 -11.03 -10.50
N LEU A 22 28.56 -10.98 -11.82
CA LEU A 22 27.83 -11.82 -12.77
C LEU A 22 28.75 -12.88 -13.38
N GLU A 23 28.41 -14.15 -13.22
CA GLU A 23 29.15 -15.27 -13.86
C GLU A 23 29.12 -15.18 -15.39
N LYS A 24 28.05 -14.60 -15.96
CA LYS A 24 27.87 -14.34 -17.39
C LYS A 24 27.26 -12.94 -17.57
N PRO A 25 28.06 -11.87 -17.61
CA PRO A 25 27.54 -10.52 -17.73
C PRO A 25 26.84 -10.34 -19.08
N ALA A 26 25.57 -9.92 -19.04
CA ALA A 26 24.76 -9.70 -20.23
C ALA A 26 23.93 -8.42 -20.10
N TYR A 27 23.47 -7.88 -21.24
CA TYR A 27 22.62 -6.68 -21.26
C TYR A 27 21.47 -6.77 -22.27
N VAL A 28 20.38 -6.08 -21.96
CA VAL A 28 19.21 -5.91 -22.82
C VAL A 28 19.11 -4.44 -23.22
N LEU A 29 19.02 -4.17 -24.53
CA LEU A 29 18.84 -2.82 -25.02
C LEU A 29 17.36 -2.43 -25.07
N TYR A 30 17.05 -1.21 -24.66
CA TYR A 30 15.73 -0.58 -24.81
C TYR A 30 15.81 0.67 -25.70
N ASP A 31 14.65 1.21 -26.10
CA ASP A 31 14.55 2.48 -26.83
C ASP A 31 14.36 3.63 -25.82
N PRO A 32 15.33 4.55 -25.65
CA PRO A 32 15.22 5.66 -24.70
C PRO A 32 14.07 6.63 -24.97
N SER A 33 13.50 6.62 -26.18
CA SER A 33 12.35 7.44 -26.54
C SER A 33 11.00 6.78 -26.22
N LEU A 34 11.00 5.50 -25.84
CA LEU A 34 9.79 4.71 -25.61
C LEU A 34 9.85 3.98 -24.27
N ARG A 35 9.18 4.56 -23.26
CA ARG A 35 9.10 4.01 -21.89
C ARG A 35 8.68 2.54 -21.86
N SER A 36 7.69 2.15 -22.66
CA SER A 36 7.18 0.78 -22.68
C SER A 36 8.27 -0.23 -23.09
N SER A 37 9.23 0.18 -23.93
CA SER A 37 10.39 -0.67 -24.27
C SER A 37 11.32 -0.90 -23.08
N LEU A 38 11.48 0.09 -22.19
CA LEU A 38 12.22 -0.06 -20.94
C LEU A 38 11.50 -1.03 -19.99
N VAL A 39 10.18 -0.90 -19.87
CA VAL A 39 9.36 -1.79 -19.04
C VAL A 39 9.48 -3.25 -19.52
N VAL A 40 9.40 -3.49 -20.84
CA VAL A 40 9.63 -4.83 -21.40
C VAL A 40 11.08 -5.30 -21.20
N ALA A 41 12.06 -4.40 -21.35
CA ALA A 41 13.47 -4.73 -21.12
C ALA A 41 13.75 -5.16 -19.68
N LEU A 42 13.05 -4.63 -18.67
CA LEU A 42 13.15 -5.09 -17.28
C LEU A 42 12.69 -6.55 -17.13
N THR A 43 11.60 -6.94 -17.80
CA THR A 43 11.15 -8.34 -17.85
C THR A 43 12.22 -9.24 -18.48
N ALA A 44 12.72 -8.86 -19.66
CA ALA A 44 13.74 -9.62 -20.36
C ALA A 44 15.03 -9.72 -19.52
N ALA A 45 15.45 -8.64 -18.86
CA ALA A 45 16.63 -8.59 -18.01
C ALA A 45 16.56 -9.61 -16.86
N GLY A 46 15.43 -9.71 -16.16
CA GLY A 46 15.23 -10.72 -15.11
C GLY A 46 15.30 -12.15 -15.64
N LEU A 47 14.74 -12.41 -16.83
CA LEU A 47 14.78 -13.75 -17.45
C LEU A 47 16.12 -14.13 -18.10
N ARG A 48 17.02 -13.17 -18.28
CA ARG A 48 18.33 -13.36 -18.92
C ARG A 48 19.50 -13.14 -17.96
N ASP A 49 19.22 -12.86 -16.70
CA ASP A 49 20.19 -12.49 -15.68
C ASP A 49 21.11 -11.35 -16.20
N ALA A 50 20.48 -10.32 -16.77
CA ALA A 50 21.12 -9.24 -17.53
C ALA A 50 20.81 -7.86 -16.93
N VAL A 51 21.61 -6.85 -17.31
CA VAL A 51 21.33 -5.43 -17.00
C VAL A 51 20.56 -4.77 -18.14
N VAL A 52 19.70 -3.78 -17.84
CA VAL A 52 19.07 -2.96 -18.89
C VAL A 52 19.98 -1.79 -19.26
N ALA A 53 20.12 -1.51 -20.55
CA ALA A 53 21.00 -0.47 -21.06
C ALA A 53 20.41 0.29 -22.25
N ALA A 54 20.73 1.59 -22.34
CA ALA A 54 20.46 2.37 -23.54
C ALA A 54 21.50 2.05 -24.63
N PRO A 55 21.20 2.26 -25.93
CA PRO A 55 22.14 2.00 -27.02
C PRO A 55 23.49 2.72 -26.85
N ALA A 56 23.47 3.94 -26.29
CA ALA A 56 24.68 4.71 -26.01
C ALA A 56 25.63 4.05 -24.99
N GLN A 57 25.14 3.11 -24.18
CA GLN A 57 25.93 2.39 -23.18
C GLN A 57 26.49 1.05 -23.71
N ALA A 58 26.07 0.60 -24.89
CA ALA A 58 26.39 -0.73 -25.43
C ALA A 58 27.90 -0.96 -25.57
N ASN A 59 28.62 -0.04 -26.21
CA ASN A 59 30.08 -0.17 -26.43
C ASN A 59 30.84 -0.31 -25.10
N ALA A 60 30.49 0.53 -24.11
CA ALA A 60 31.14 0.52 -22.79
C ALA A 60 30.89 -0.79 -22.01
N LEU A 61 29.72 -1.43 -22.21
CA LEU A 61 29.39 -2.73 -21.64
C LEU A 61 30.15 -3.85 -22.35
N GLN A 62 30.21 -3.82 -23.68
CA GLN A 62 30.95 -4.79 -24.50
C GLN A 62 32.45 -4.79 -24.18
N GLU A 63 33.07 -3.60 -24.05
CA GLU A 63 34.47 -3.45 -23.62
C GLU A 63 34.76 -4.09 -22.25
N ARG A 64 33.72 -4.26 -21.43
CA ARG A 64 33.77 -4.90 -20.10
C ARG A 64 33.32 -6.36 -20.10
N GLY A 65 33.17 -6.96 -21.28
CA GLY A 65 32.83 -8.37 -21.43
C GLY A 65 31.35 -8.70 -21.35
N PHE A 66 30.46 -7.71 -21.30
CA PHE A 66 29.02 -7.97 -21.35
C PHE A 66 28.59 -8.38 -22.75
N VAL A 67 27.72 -9.38 -22.85
CA VAL A 67 27.15 -9.85 -24.12
C VAL A 67 25.73 -9.32 -24.30
N LEU A 68 25.39 -8.90 -25.52
CA LEU A 68 24.02 -8.51 -25.85
C LEU A 68 23.09 -9.73 -25.75
N ALA A 69 22.20 -9.76 -24.77
CA ALA A 69 21.21 -10.81 -24.61
C ALA A 69 20.01 -10.60 -25.53
N GLU A 70 19.55 -9.36 -25.65
CA GLU A 70 18.41 -9.01 -26.48
C GLU A 70 18.41 -7.51 -26.85
N ASP A 71 18.01 -7.19 -28.09
CA ASP A 71 17.86 -5.82 -28.56
C ASP A 71 16.38 -5.47 -28.81
N LEU A 72 15.80 -4.68 -27.91
CA LEU A 72 14.45 -4.14 -28.03
C LEU A 72 14.45 -2.68 -28.51
N SER A 73 15.61 -2.07 -28.78
CA SER A 73 15.75 -0.63 -29.05
C SER A 73 15.08 -0.16 -30.35
N GLN A 74 14.71 -1.09 -31.22
CA GLN A 74 14.03 -0.82 -32.49
C GLN A 74 12.68 -1.54 -32.60
N ARG A 75 12.41 -2.50 -31.71
CA ARG A 75 11.34 -3.50 -31.87
C ARG A 75 9.94 -2.88 -31.87
N TYR A 76 9.75 -1.89 -31.01
CA TYR A 76 8.44 -1.36 -30.64
C TYR A 76 8.14 0.04 -31.21
N ARG A 77 8.96 0.49 -32.17
CA ARG A 77 8.77 1.80 -32.79
C ARG A 77 7.41 1.91 -33.46
N ASN A 78 6.73 3.02 -33.19
CA ASN A 78 5.39 3.33 -33.70
C ASN A 78 4.30 2.30 -33.32
N GLN A 79 4.53 1.49 -32.29
CA GLN A 79 3.51 0.58 -31.74
C GLN A 79 2.80 1.24 -30.56
N THR A 80 1.53 0.87 -30.34
CA THR A 80 0.76 1.24 -29.16
C THR A 80 1.06 0.31 -27.99
N ASP A 81 0.82 0.76 -26.76
CA ASP A 81 1.16 -0.02 -25.55
C ASP A 81 0.45 -1.38 -25.50
N ASP A 82 -0.80 -1.47 -25.96
CA ASP A 82 -1.53 -2.75 -26.04
C ASP A 82 -0.84 -3.74 -27.00
N VAL A 83 -0.22 -3.28 -28.08
CA VAL A 83 0.53 -4.15 -29.00
C VAL A 83 1.88 -4.54 -28.39
N ILE A 84 2.59 -3.59 -27.77
CA ILE A 84 3.88 -3.82 -27.13
C ILE A 84 3.75 -4.85 -26.02
N PHE A 85 2.81 -4.65 -25.10
CA PHE A 85 2.65 -5.54 -23.95
C PHE A 85 2.01 -6.87 -24.32
N ARG A 86 1.24 -6.96 -25.41
CA ARG A 86 0.77 -8.25 -25.93
C ARG A 86 1.92 -9.09 -26.46
N ASP A 87 2.83 -8.49 -27.23
CA ASP A 87 4.07 -9.15 -27.66
C ASP A 87 4.94 -9.56 -26.45
N ALA A 88 5.09 -8.69 -25.47
CA ALA A 88 5.85 -9.01 -24.25
C ALA A 88 5.22 -10.17 -23.45
N ARG A 89 3.89 -10.16 -23.28
CA ARG A 89 3.15 -11.24 -22.64
C ARG A 89 3.43 -12.58 -23.32
N ASP A 90 3.28 -12.63 -24.64
CA ASP A 90 3.44 -13.85 -25.43
C ASP A 90 4.87 -14.41 -25.36
N ARG A 91 5.87 -13.52 -25.27
CA ARG A 91 7.29 -13.89 -25.22
C ARG A 91 7.76 -14.29 -23.84
N TYR A 92 7.27 -13.64 -22.79
CA TYR A 92 7.92 -13.67 -21.48
C TYR A 92 7.04 -14.14 -20.33
N LEU A 93 5.73 -13.88 -20.32
CA LEU A 93 4.89 -14.07 -19.14
C LEU A 93 4.93 -15.51 -18.61
N ALA A 94 4.90 -16.50 -19.51
CA ALA A 94 4.94 -17.92 -19.14
C ALA A 94 6.22 -18.33 -18.39
N ALA A 95 7.35 -17.67 -18.65
CA ALA A 95 8.63 -17.91 -17.98
C ALA A 95 8.84 -17.05 -16.72
N CYS A 96 7.99 -16.05 -16.50
CA CYS A 96 8.05 -15.18 -15.33
C CYS A 96 7.47 -15.85 -14.08
N ASN A 97 7.78 -15.26 -12.94
CA ASN A 97 7.17 -15.55 -11.65
C ASN A 97 5.63 -15.59 -11.76
N GLY A 98 5.00 -16.66 -11.26
CA GLY A 98 3.55 -16.86 -11.34
C GLY A 98 2.74 -16.09 -10.29
N SER A 99 3.40 -15.55 -9.26
CA SER A 99 2.77 -14.94 -8.09
C SER A 99 3.21 -13.49 -7.85
N LEU A 100 4.01 -12.91 -8.76
CA LEU A 100 4.46 -11.52 -8.70
C LEU A 100 4.42 -10.88 -10.09
N ILE A 101 3.70 -9.77 -10.19
CA ILE A 101 3.73 -8.86 -11.34
C ILE A 101 4.09 -7.46 -10.86
N VAL A 102 4.78 -6.71 -11.70
CA VAL A 102 5.22 -5.35 -11.40
C VAL A 102 4.59 -4.36 -12.37
N TRP A 103 3.83 -3.41 -11.84
CA TRP A 103 3.28 -2.29 -12.60
C TRP A 103 4.22 -1.08 -12.51
N MET A 104 4.83 -0.74 -13.65
CA MET A 104 5.77 0.37 -13.79
C MET A 104 5.06 1.67 -14.17
N GLY A 105 3.94 1.98 -13.52
CA GLY A 105 3.22 3.25 -13.67
C GLY A 105 3.86 4.38 -12.86
N GLY A 106 3.01 5.19 -12.23
CA GLY A 106 3.35 6.41 -11.51
C GLY A 106 3.31 7.63 -12.40
N ALA A 107 4.28 8.53 -12.24
CA ALA A 107 4.41 9.72 -13.08
C ALA A 107 4.51 9.35 -14.56
N CYS A 108 3.86 10.12 -15.43
CA CYS A 108 3.84 9.87 -16.87
C CYS A 108 4.94 10.61 -17.64
N GLY A 109 5.06 10.28 -18.93
CA GLY A 109 6.04 10.88 -19.83
C GLY A 109 7.46 10.41 -19.54
N ALA A 110 8.42 11.34 -19.61
CA ALA A 110 9.85 11.02 -19.47
C ALA A 110 10.31 10.84 -18.01
N ASN A 111 9.45 11.10 -17.03
CA ASN A 111 9.78 10.87 -15.63
C ASN A 111 9.63 9.39 -15.28
N MET A 112 10.75 8.74 -14.95
CA MET A 112 10.76 7.35 -14.51
C MET A 112 11.10 7.28 -13.03
N GLN A 113 10.30 6.52 -12.29
CA GLN A 113 10.51 6.22 -10.88
C GLN A 113 10.65 4.71 -10.68
N PRO A 114 11.78 4.11 -11.11
CA PRO A 114 11.92 2.65 -11.17
C PRO A 114 12.38 2.07 -9.82
N GLY A 115 11.96 2.63 -8.69
CA GLY A 115 12.45 2.25 -7.37
C GLY A 115 12.33 0.75 -7.13
N ILE A 116 11.17 0.17 -7.48
CA ILE A 116 10.89 -1.25 -7.28
C ILE A 116 11.49 -2.19 -8.34
N ALA A 117 12.15 -1.64 -9.37
CA ALA A 117 12.54 -2.42 -10.54
C ALA A 117 13.61 -3.46 -10.20
N ASP A 118 14.48 -3.17 -9.23
CA ASP A 118 15.49 -4.10 -8.73
C ASP A 118 14.86 -5.38 -8.19
N TYR A 119 13.79 -5.26 -7.39
CA TYR A 119 13.08 -6.40 -6.81
C TYR A 119 12.36 -7.23 -7.87
N GLY A 120 11.69 -6.58 -8.81
CA GLY A 120 11.02 -7.28 -9.91
C GLY A 120 12.00 -8.06 -10.79
N VAL A 121 13.16 -7.46 -11.13
CA VAL A 121 14.21 -8.12 -11.93
C VAL A 121 14.77 -9.31 -11.16
N ALA A 122 15.12 -9.13 -9.88
CA ALA A 122 15.66 -10.19 -9.02
C ALA A 122 14.68 -11.38 -8.86
N ARG A 123 13.37 -11.12 -8.86
CA ARG A 123 12.31 -12.13 -8.73
C ARG A 123 11.80 -12.66 -10.06
N LYS A 124 12.36 -12.24 -11.20
CA LYS A 124 11.93 -12.62 -12.56
C LYS A 124 10.45 -12.31 -12.80
N ALA A 125 10.00 -11.16 -12.31
CA ALA A 125 8.62 -10.70 -12.46
C ALA A 125 8.33 -10.26 -13.90
N PHE A 126 7.06 -10.34 -14.28
CA PHE A 126 6.59 -9.66 -15.49
C PHE A 126 6.36 -8.18 -15.18
N PHE A 127 6.88 -7.29 -16.03
CA PHE A 127 6.72 -5.85 -15.89
C PHE A 127 5.75 -5.31 -16.94
N VAL A 128 4.84 -4.43 -16.52
CA VAL A 128 3.78 -3.88 -17.37
C VAL A 128 3.42 -2.46 -16.97
N ASP A 129 2.85 -1.68 -17.88
CA ASP A 129 2.30 -0.33 -17.63
C ASP A 129 1.09 -0.15 -18.58
N LEU A 130 -0.02 -0.81 -18.23
CA LEU A 130 -1.27 -0.79 -19.01
C LEU A 130 -2.35 -0.06 -18.22
N ASN A 131 -3.27 0.60 -18.94
CA ASN A 131 -4.50 1.14 -18.37
C ASN A 131 -5.28 0.09 -17.57
N THR A 132 -5.66 0.41 -16.34
CA THR A 132 -6.53 -0.42 -15.49
C THR A 132 -7.96 0.12 -15.34
N ASP A 133 -8.32 1.21 -16.01
CA ASP A 133 -9.70 1.71 -16.04
C ASP A 133 -10.57 0.94 -17.08
N PRO A 134 -11.62 0.21 -16.65
CA PRO A 134 -12.52 -0.50 -17.55
C PRO A 134 -13.24 0.41 -18.56
N ASN A 135 -13.41 1.68 -18.23
CA ASN A 135 -14.11 2.66 -19.06
C ASN A 135 -13.14 3.50 -19.91
N ALA A 136 -11.83 3.33 -19.73
CA ALA A 136 -10.78 4.08 -20.43
C ALA A 136 -11.01 5.61 -20.42
N THR A 137 -11.46 6.15 -19.30
CA THR A 137 -11.91 7.55 -19.16
C THR A 137 -10.77 8.56 -19.27
N LEU A 138 -9.57 8.17 -18.84
CA LEU A 138 -8.38 9.04 -18.82
C LEU A 138 -7.34 8.66 -19.88
N SER A 139 -7.49 7.49 -20.51
CA SER A 139 -6.42 6.87 -21.27
C SER A 139 -6.06 7.65 -22.53
N VAL A 140 -4.77 7.93 -22.69
CA VAL A 140 -4.19 8.34 -23.97
C VAL A 140 -3.90 7.09 -24.80
N GLY A 141 -4.50 6.95 -25.99
CA GLY A 141 -4.31 5.79 -26.86
C GLY A 141 -5.48 4.81 -26.83
N ASN A 142 -5.19 3.50 -26.90
CA ASN A 142 -6.22 2.45 -27.01
C ASN A 142 -6.56 1.85 -25.63
N GLY A 143 -7.07 2.69 -24.73
CA GLY A 143 -7.29 2.32 -23.32
C GLY A 143 -8.18 1.10 -23.10
N THR A 144 -9.18 0.87 -23.97
CA THR A 144 -10.03 -0.33 -23.90
C THR A 144 -9.25 -1.61 -24.20
N ALA A 145 -8.36 -1.59 -25.20
CA ALA A 145 -7.52 -2.74 -25.52
C ALA A 145 -6.45 -2.97 -24.45
N GLU A 146 -5.90 -1.89 -23.88
CA GLU A 146 -4.97 -1.97 -22.76
C GLU A 146 -5.63 -2.61 -21.53
N TYR A 147 -6.84 -2.16 -21.16
CA TYR A 147 -7.58 -2.75 -20.03
C TYR A 147 -7.89 -4.22 -20.25
N ALA A 148 -8.36 -4.60 -21.44
CA ALA A 148 -8.64 -6.00 -21.75
C ALA A 148 -7.38 -6.88 -21.61
N LEU A 149 -6.22 -6.37 -22.02
CA LEU A 149 -4.94 -7.07 -21.87
C LEU A 149 -4.46 -7.09 -20.40
N ALA A 150 -4.60 -5.98 -19.66
CA ALA A 150 -4.28 -5.92 -18.23
C ALA A 150 -5.08 -6.96 -17.46
N ASP A 151 -6.39 -7.05 -17.74
CA ASP A 151 -7.28 -8.02 -17.15
C ASP A 151 -6.90 -9.46 -17.46
N GLU A 152 -6.59 -9.76 -18.72
CA GLU A 152 -6.12 -11.08 -19.14
C GLU A 152 -4.83 -11.50 -18.43
N ILE A 153 -3.87 -10.58 -18.29
CA ILE A 153 -2.61 -10.82 -17.60
C ILE A 153 -2.85 -11.12 -16.13
N VAL A 154 -3.64 -10.30 -15.43
CA VAL A 154 -3.93 -10.50 -14.00
C VAL A 154 -4.75 -11.77 -13.77
N ALA A 155 -5.72 -12.06 -14.63
CA ALA A 155 -6.47 -13.33 -14.61
C ALA A 155 -5.54 -14.54 -14.78
N THR A 156 -4.53 -14.44 -15.64
CA THR A 156 -3.53 -15.49 -15.85
C THR A 156 -2.76 -15.80 -14.57
N LEU A 157 -2.39 -14.79 -13.77
CA LEU A 157 -1.74 -15.01 -12.47
C LEU A 157 -2.66 -15.75 -11.50
N SER A 158 -3.92 -15.33 -11.41
CA SER A 158 -4.95 -15.98 -10.59
C SER A 158 -5.15 -17.46 -10.95
N GLN A 159 -5.02 -17.81 -12.24
CA GLN A 159 -5.17 -19.19 -12.73
C GLN A 159 -3.91 -20.05 -12.60
N ARG A 160 -2.71 -19.44 -12.68
CA ARG A 160 -1.43 -20.15 -12.62
C ARG A 160 -1.01 -20.49 -11.20
N SER A 161 -1.43 -19.68 -10.25
CA SER A 161 -0.95 -19.74 -8.87
C SER A 161 -1.95 -20.50 -8.01
N ASP A 162 -1.49 -21.58 -7.38
CA ASP A 162 -2.16 -22.17 -6.22
C ASP A 162 -2.04 -21.27 -4.97
N GLN A 163 -1.27 -20.17 -5.08
CA GLN A 163 -1.00 -19.18 -4.05
C GLN A 163 -1.58 -17.81 -4.39
N ASP A 164 -1.63 -16.91 -3.42
CA ASP A 164 -1.88 -15.49 -3.69
C ASP A 164 -0.85 -14.91 -4.64
N PHE A 165 -1.26 -13.94 -5.45
CA PHE A 165 -0.33 -13.12 -6.21
C PHE A 165 -0.32 -11.68 -5.68
N LEU A 166 0.83 -11.04 -5.85
CA LEU A 166 1.06 -9.64 -5.50
C LEU A 166 1.22 -8.82 -6.78
N LEU A 167 0.47 -7.72 -6.84
CA LEU A 167 0.61 -6.69 -7.85
C LEU A 167 1.41 -5.54 -7.22
N GLN A 168 2.71 -5.50 -7.52
CA GLN A 168 3.67 -4.55 -6.95
C GLN A 168 3.79 -3.32 -7.86
N GLY A 169 4.07 -2.14 -7.28
CA GLY A 169 4.35 -0.92 -8.03
C GLY A 169 3.22 0.08 -7.91
N TRP A 170 2.87 0.77 -8.99
CA TRP A 170 1.78 1.74 -8.97
C TRP A 170 1.09 1.89 -10.32
N HIS A 171 -0.17 2.34 -10.28
CA HIS A 171 -0.98 2.67 -11.43
C HIS A 171 -0.42 3.89 -12.18
N SER A 172 -0.88 4.17 -13.40
CA SER A 172 -0.35 5.24 -14.24
C SER A 172 -1.28 6.46 -14.23
N TYR A 173 -0.81 7.60 -13.68
CA TYR A 173 -1.63 8.80 -13.47
C TYR A 173 -2.18 9.45 -14.77
N CYS A 174 -1.81 8.96 -15.95
CA CYS A 174 -2.33 9.40 -17.25
C CYS A 174 -3.17 8.34 -17.96
N LYS A 175 -3.36 7.17 -17.36
CA LYS A 175 -4.14 6.07 -17.94
C LYS A 175 -5.36 5.73 -17.11
N ASP A 176 -5.17 5.68 -15.80
CA ASP A 176 -6.09 5.11 -14.82
C ASP A 176 -5.95 5.78 -13.45
N GLU A 177 -6.67 5.24 -12.48
CA GLU A 177 -6.74 5.74 -11.11
C GLU A 177 -6.47 4.62 -10.11
N GLU A 178 -6.06 4.98 -8.89
CA GLU A 178 -5.82 4.05 -7.79
C GLU A 178 -7.00 3.08 -7.58
N HIS A 179 -8.22 3.59 -7.64
CA HIS A 179 -9.39 2.76 -7.41
C HIS A 179 -9.63 1.73 -8.52
N THR A 180 -9.33 2.01 -9.79
CA THR A 180 -9.48 1.01 -10.86
C THR A 180 -8.36 -0.03 -10.83
N PHE A 181 -7.15 0.40 -10.48
CA PHE A 181 -5.98 -0.45 -10.31
C PHE A 181 -6.14 -1.48 -9.19
N THR A 182 -6.47 -1.03 -7.98
CA THR A 182 -6.68 -1.91 -6.84
C THR A 182 -7.91 -2.80 -7.03
N THR A 183 -8.94 -2.33 -7.75
CA THR A 183 -10.09 -3.15 -8.15
C THR A 183 -9.68 -4.28 -9.09
N LEU A 184 -8.80 -4.01 -10.06
CA LEU A 184 -8.30 -5.03 -10.99
C LEU A 184 -7.56 -6.15 -10.25
N ALA A 185 -6.70 -5.82 -9.29
CA ALA A 185 -6.04 -6.83 -8.46
C ALA A 185 -7.06 -7.62 -7.61
N SER A 186 -7.94 -6.89 -6.92
CA SER A 186 -8.89 -7.47 -5.95
C SER A 186 -9.88 -8.43 -6.60
N ARG A 187 -10.42 -8.10 -7.79
CA ARG A 187 -11.42 -8.92 -8.48
C ARG A 187 -10.91 -10.29 -8.91
N HIS A 188 -9.59 -10.44 -9.00
CA HIS A 188 -8.90 -11.68 -9.30
C HIS A 188 -8.29 -12.36 -8.07
N GLY A 189 -8.55 -11.83 -6.87
CA GLY A 189 -8.05 -12.39 -5.61
C GLY A 189 -6.59 -12.08 -5.33
N GLY A 190 -6.03 -11.04 -5.96
CA GLY A 190 -4.70 -10.52 -5.64
C GLY A 190 -4.76 -9.34 -4.68
N CYS A 191 -3.58 -8.96 -4.18
CA CYS A 191 -3.40 -7.74 -3.40
C CYS A 191 -2.36 -6.84 -4.07
N VAL A 192 -2.39 -5.55 -3.72
CA VAL A 192 -1.44 -4.54 -4.16
C VAL A 192 -0.40 -4.29 -3.06
N HIS A 193 0.85 -4.05 -3.46
CA HIS A 193 1.83 -3.34 -2.61
C HIS A 193 2.26 -2.08 -3.35
N GLY A 194 1.68 -0.97 -2.92
CA GLY A 194 1.52 0.25 -3.70
C GLY A 194 2.59 1.30 -3.45
N LEU A 195 3.78 1.14 -4.04
CA LEU A 195 4.82 2.17 -4.02
C LEU A 195 5.90 1.91 -5.07
N ASN A 196 5.73 2.43 -6.29
CA ASN A 196 6.70 2.25 -7.39
C ASN A 196 8.07 2.89 -7.10
N THR A 197 8.13 3.85 -6.19
CA THR A 197 9.33 4.59 -5.81
C THR A 197 10.18 3.91 -4.73
N ASN A 198 9.75 2.78 -4.14
CA ASN A 198 10.46 2.13 -3.03
C ASN A 198 11.74 1.39 -3.52
N PRO A 199 12.96 1.88 -3.20
CA PRO A 199 14.20 1.33 -3.75
C PRO A 199 14.79 0.21 -2.88
N ASN A 200 15.74 -0.54 -3.46
CA ASN A 200 16.58 -1.53 -2.76
C ASN A 200 15.81 -2.73 -2.20
N LEU A 201 14.61 -3.01 -2.71
CA LEU A 201 13.78 -4.12 -2.23
C LEU A 201 14.40 -5.48 -2.55
N SER A 202 15.22 -5.60 -3.59
CA SER A 202 15.99 -6.83 -3.86
C SER A 202 16.98 -7.15 -2.73
N PHE A 203 17.55 -6.12 -2.11
CA PHE A 203 18.45 -6.26 -0.97
C PHE A 203 17.66 -6.42 0.34
N LEU A 204 16.69 -5.55 0.59
CA LEU A 204 15.91 -5.55 1.84
C LEU A 204 15.12 -6.84 2.04
N SER A 205 14.61 -7.46 0.96
CA SER A 205 13.89 -8.74 1.03
C SER A 205 14.80 -9.96 1.26
N ALA A 206 16.12 -9.78 1.19
CA ALA A 206 17.10 -10.82 1.52
C ALA A 206 17.60 -10.74 2.97
N LEU A 207 17.19 -9.71 3.70
CA LEU A 207 17.50 -9.57 5.13
C LEU A 207 16.41 -10.25 5.93
N ASP A 208 16.81 -11.01 6.95
CA ASP A 208 15.91 -11.49 8.00
C ASP A 208 15.87 -10.51 9.18
N VAL A 209 14.86 -10.67 10.05
CA VAL A 209 14.93 -10.08 11.39
C VAL A 209 16.08 -10.70 12.19
N THR A 210 16.59 -9.97 13.18
CA THR A 210 17.62 -10.44 14.11
C THR A 210 17.18 -11.78 14.74
N PRO A 211 18.07 -12.78 14.87
CA PRO A 211 17.72 -14.07 15.47
C PRO A 211 17.04 -13.92 16.85
N GLY A 212 15.85 -14.51 16.98
CA GLY A 212 15.05 -14.48 18.21
C GLY A 212 14.24 -13.21 18.41
N PHE A 213 14.29 -12.24 17.50
CA PHE A 213 13.40 -11.08 17.53
C PHE A 213 11.94 -11.51 17.45
N LYS A 214 11.08 -10.85 18.24
CA LYS A 214 9.64 -11.05 18.23
C LYS A 214 9.00 -9.68 18.17
N PHE A 215 8.15 -9.47 17.17
CA PHE A 215 7.34 -8.26 17.10
C PHE A 215 6.45 -8.18 18.33
N ARG A 216 6.49 -7.02 18.98
CA ARG A 216 5.69 -6.68 20.16
C ARG A 216 5.23 -5.26 20.02
N ASN A 217 3.92 -5.08 20.00
CA ASN A 217 3.31 -3.76 19.97
C ASN A 217 3.36 -3.15 21.38
N ASN A 218 3.02 -1.87 21.52
CA ASN A 218 3.07 -1.14 22.78
C ASN A 218 1.64 -0.82 23.28
N PRO A 219 0.87 -1.82 23.77
CA PRO A 219 -0.48 -1.57 24.24
C PRO A 219 -0.47 -0.58 25.40
N ALA A 220 -1.32 0.44 25.31
CA ALA A 220 -1.49 1.42 26.35
C ALA A 220 -2.21 0.79 27.57
N PRO A 221 -2.00 1.34 28.79
CA PRO A 221 -2.71 0.85 29.97
C PRO A 221 -4.22 0.91 29.79
N ARG A 222 -4.94 -0.15 30.15
CA ARG A 222 -6.40 -0.19 30.04
C ARG A 222 -7.06 0.95 30.81
N ILE A 223 -8.04 1.59 30.18
CA ILE A 223 -8.88 2.59 30.84
C ILE A 223 -10.05 1.88 31.50
N ASN A 224 -10.00 1.77 32.83
CA ASN A 224 -11.05 1.12 33.64
C ASN A 224 -12.12 2.10 34.14
N ALA A 225 -12.06 3.37 33.73
CA ALA A 225 -13.03 4.39 34.10
C ALA A 225 -14.25 4.33 33.17
N THR A 226 -15.44 4.54 33.73
CA THR A 226 -16.64 4.75 32.90
C THR A 226 -16.53 6.09 32.19
N ILE A 227 -16.53 6.06 30.86
CA ILE A 227 -16.47 7.26 30.01
C ILE A 227 -17.89 7.65 29.56
N THR A 228 -18.68 8.28 30.43
CA THR A 228 -20.07 8.62 30.08
C THR A 228 -20.23 9.96 29.36
N ASP A 229 -19.22 10.84 29.43
CA ASP A 229 -19.30 12.24 28.99
C ASP A 229 -18.22 12.63 27.97
N LYS A 230 -17.46 11.66 27.44
CA LYS A 230 -16.27 11.91 26.62
C LYS A 230 -16.50 11.80 25.11
N VAL A 231 -15.72 12.58 24.37
CA VAL A 231 -15.41 12.33 22.96
C VAL A 231 -14.08 11.60 22.91
N VAL A 232 -14.07 10.33 22.55
CA VAL A 232 -12.85 9.52 22.43
C VAL A 232 -12.30 9.70 21.01
N VAL A 233 -11.03 10.08 20.90
CA VAL A 233 -10.38 10.36 19.61
C VAL A 233 -9.16 9.48 19.43
N ALA A 234 -9.04 8.88 18.25
CA ALA A 234 -7.81 8.25 17.80
C ALA A 234 -7.32 8.92 16.52
N PHE A 235 -6.05 9.32 16.52
CA PHE A 235 -5.34 9.78 15.32
C PHE A 235 -4.58 8.59 14.73
N VAL A 236 -4.95 8.20 13.51
CA VAL A 236 -4.33 7.09 12.78
C VAL A 236 -3.65 7.65 11.55
N GLN A 237 -2.33 7.56 11.50
CA GLN A 237 -1.58 7.95 10.30
C GLN A 237 -1.60 6.83 9.28
N THR A 238 -2.06 7.17 8.08
CA THR A 238 -2.36 6.21 7.03
C THR A 238 -1.30 6.15 5.93
N ASP A 239 -1.55 5.32 4.92
CA ASP A 239 -0.69 5.01 3.77
C ASP A 239 0.53 4.14 4.11
N GLY A 240 0.64 3.71 5.37
CA GLY A 240 1.67 2.79 5.86
C GLY A 240 2.93 3.46 6.42
N LEU A 241 3.60 2.73 7.32
CA LEU A 241 4.90 3.09 7.89
C LEU A 241 5.97 3.24 6.81
N GLY A 242 6.84 4.25 6.99
CA GLY A 242 7.96 4.53 6.09
C GLY A 242 7.72 5.68 5.12
N LEU A 243 6.49 6.18 5.00
CA LEU A 243 6.17 7.40 4.25
C LEU A 243 6.26 8.65 5.15
N GLY A 244 7.32 9.45 4.94
CA GLY A 244 7.42 10.87 5.26
C GLY A 244 7.55 11.31 6.74
N ALA A 245 6.95 10.58 7.68
CA ALA A 245 6.59 11.19 8.96
C ALA A 245 7.15 10.49 10.22
N TRP A 246 7.64 9.25 10.11
CA TRP A 246 8.18 8.49 11.25
C TRP A 246 9.30 9.24 12.02
N ASN A 247 10.14 9.99 11.30
CA ASN A 247 11.29 10.70 11.87
C ASN A 247 10.95 12.11 12.38
N GLY A 248 9.67 12.46 12.51
CA GLY A 248 9.24 13.77 13.00
C GLY A 248 9.67 14.01 14.45
N ALA A 249 10.22 15.20 14.74
CA ALA A 249 10.70 15.57 16.08
C ALA A 249 9.60 15.60 17.16
N ALA A 250 8.33 15.67 16.75
CA ALA A 250 7.18 15.65 17.62
C ALA A 250 6.65 14.23 17.93
N ARG A 251 7.20 13.17 17.31
CA ARG A 251 6.83 11.77 17.58
C ARG A 251 7.09 11.45 19.06
N GLY A 252 6.14 10.73 19.68
CA GLY A 252 6.23 10.31 21.07
C GLY A 252 5.81 11.36 22.10
N GLN A 253 5.18 12.46 21.70
CA GLN A 253 4.62 13.46 22.62
C GLN A 253 3.15 13.24 22.97
N VAL A 254 2.39 12.59 22.08
CA VAL A 254 0.97 12.25 22.25
C VAL A 254 0.72 10.81 21.79
N PRO A 255 -0.31 10.10 22.29
CA PRO A 255 -0.72 8.80 21.76
C PRO A 255 -0.98 8.89 20.25
N TYR A 256 -0.37 7.99 19.48
CA TYR A 256 -0.41 8.06 18.03
C TYR A 256 -0.38 6.67 17.40
N THR A 257 -1.19 6.46 16.36
CA THR A 257 -1.35 5.15 15.71
C THR A 257 -0.74 5.17 14.31
N TRP A 258 -0.03 4.11 13.94
CA TRP A 258 0.64 3.96 12.65
C TRP A 258 0.17 2.70 11.91
N GLU A 259 -0.09 2.83 10.62
CA GLU A 259 -0.42 1.71 9.74
C GLU A 259 0.79 0.84 9.38
N VAL A 260 0.65 -0.47 9.51
CA VAL A 260 1.62 -1.49 9.07
C VAL A 260 1.07 -2.20 7.85
N THR A 261 1.80 -2.12 6.75
CA THR A 261 1.50 -2.84 5.51
C THR A 261 2.02 -4.26 5.63
N LEU A 262 1.11 -5.25 5.75
CA LEU A 262 1.47 -6.64 6.07
C LEU A 262 2.52 -7.29 5.12
N PRO A 263 2.57 -6.97 3.80
CA PRO A 263 3.64 -7.46 2.93
C PRO A 263 5.07 -7.12 3.34
N ASP A 264 5.27 -6.08 4.15
CA ASP A 264 6.59 -5.70 4.64
C ASP A 264 7.24 -6.80 5.50
N LEU A 265 6.43 -7.70 6.05
CA LEU A 265 6.88 -8.87 6.81
C LEU A 265 7.77 -9.81 5.98
N TRP A 266 7.67 -9.79 4.65
CA TRP A 266 8.51 -10.59 3.75
C TRP A 266 9.21 -9.78 2.66
N ILE A 267 8.85 -8.50 2.47
CA ILE A 267 9.51 -7.60 1.51
C ILE A 267 10.65 -6.82 2.17
N GLN A 268 10.49 -6.41 3.42
CA GLN A 268 11.45 -5.56 4.12
C GLN A 268 11.41 -5.78 5.65
N PRO A 269 11.56 -7.03 6.12
CA PRO A 269 11.35 -7.37 7.54
C PRO A 269 12.34 -6.67 8.47
N ALA A 270 13.57 -6.42 8.01
CA ALA A 270 14.57 -5.68 8.78
C ALA A 270 14.14 -4.21 9.02
N LEU A 271 13.43 -3.59 8.06
CA LEU A 271 12.90 -2.24 8.25
C LEU A 271 11.73 -2.24 9.26
N LEU A 272 10.85 -3.25 9.20
CA LEU A 272 9.83 -3.42 10.23
C LEU A 272 10.44 -3.59 11.62
N GLU A 273 11.50 -4.38 11.76
CA GLU A 273 12.20 -4.52 13.04
C GLU A 273 12.71 -3.17 13.57
N ILE A 274 13.25 -2.30 12.70
CA ILE A 274 13.68 -0.95 13.08
C ILE A 274 12.51 -0.15 13.66
N PHE A 275 11.34 -0.14 13.00
CA PHE A 275 10.17 0.57 13.51
C PHE A 275 9.73 0.07 14.88
N TYR A 276 9.70 -1.24 15.09
CA TYR A 276 9.33 -1.82 16.40
C TYR A 276 10.36 -1.52 17.49
N ARG A 277 11.65 -1.47 17.17
CA ARG A 277 12.71 -1.13 18.13
C ARG A 277 12.71 0.35 18.50
N GLU A 278 12.35 1.22 17.55
CA GLU A 278 12.34 2.67 17.72
C GLU A 278 10.98 3.21 18.19
N ALA A 279 9.95 2.37 18.27
CA ALA A 279 8.64 2.74 18.77
C ALA A 279 8.76 3.32 20.20
N THR A 280 8.22 4.51 20.39
CA THR A 280 8.06 5.09 21.72
C THR A 280 6.91 4.42 22.47
N ALA A 281 6.78 4.69 23.76
CA ALA A 281 5.66 4.18 24.56
C ALA A 281 4.29 4.73 24.12
N LEU A 282 4.26 5.75 23.25
CA LEU A 282 3.03 6.36 22.72
C LEU A 282 2.76 6.01 21.25
N ASP A 283 3.65 5.25 20.61
CA ASP A 283 3.44 4.72 19.27
C ASP A 283 2.69 3.38 19.36
N TYR A 284 1.60 3.23 18.62
CA TYR A 284 0.85 1.99 18.50
C TYR A 284 0.69 1.59 17.03
N PHE A 285 0.81 0.30 16.73
CA PHE A 285 0.71 -0.21 15.37
C PHE A 285 -0.63 -0.88 15.07
N VAL A 286 -1.16 -0.68 13.85
CA VAL A 286 -2.35 -1.36 13.34
C VAL A 286 -2.07 -1.94 11.96
N ALA A 287 -2.72 -3.06 11.60
CA ALA A 287 -2.65 -3.54 10.23
C ALA A 287 -3.41 -2.60 9.29
N ALA A 288 -3.08 -2.60 8.00
CA ALA A 288 -3.69 -1.66 7.06
C ALA A 288 -4.11 -2.31 5.75
N LEU A 289 -4.87 -1.54 4.98
CA LEU A 289 -5.21 -1.79 3.57
C LEU A 289 -6.11 -3.02 3.34
N GLY A 290 -6.86 -3.42 4.37
CA GLY A 290 -8.03 -4.28 4.24
C GLY A 290 -7.79 -5.78 4.04
N GLY A 291 -6.54 -6.25 4.04
CA GLY A 291 -6.19 -7.65 3.79
C GLY A 291 -4.72 -7.97 4.02
N PRO A 292 -4.17 -9.05 3.44
CA PRO A 292 -2.75 -9.41 3.54
C PRO A 292 -1.83 -8.48 2.70
N GLY A 293 -2.40 -7.42 2.16
CA GLY A 293 -1.85 -6.36 1.31
C GLY A 293 -3.02 -5.45 0.92
N TYR A 294 -2.82 -4.51 0.03
CA TYR A 294 -3.87 -3.57 -0.35
C TYR A 294 -4.93 -4.21 -1.24
N MET A 295 -6.16 -4.32 -0.73
CA MET A 295 -7.29 -4.89 -1.46
C MET A 295 -8.61 -4.18 -1.12
N TYR A 296 -9.53 -4.22 -2.07
CA TYR A 296 -10.91 -3.79 -1.88
C TYR A 296 -11.81 -4.99 -1.63
N SER A 297 -12.15 -5.23 -0.37
CA SER A 297 -12.89 -6.42 0.04
C SER A 297 -14.22 -6.59 -0.72
N ASN A 298 -14.89 -5.53 -1.14
CA ASN A 298 -16.12 -5.59 -1.94
C ASN A 298 -15.89 -6.16 -3.35
N ALA A 299 -14.70 -6.00 -3.91
CA ALA A 299 -14.32 -6.52 -5.22
C ALA A 299 -13.78 -7.95 -5.16
N VAL A 300 -13.24 -8.39 -4.01
CA VAL A 300 -12.68 -9.73 -3.86
C VAL A 300 -13.79 -10.80 -3.92
N PRO A 301 -13.66 -11.83 -4.79
CA PRO A 301 -14.56 -12.98 -4.81
C PRO A 301 -14.66 -13.68 -3.45
N PRO A 302 -15.86 -14.11 -2.99
CA PRO A 302 -16.05 -14.61 -1.63
C PRO A 302 -15.10 -15.74 -1.20
N ALA A 303 -14.89 -16.74 -2.07
CA ALA A 303 -14.01 -17.87 -1.75
C ALA A 303 -12.53 -17.46 -1.60
N GLN A 304 -12.09 -16.45 -2.36
CA GLN A 304 -10.73 -15.91 -2.25
C GLN A 304 -10.61 -14.97 -1.04
N ARG A 305 -11.67 -14.20 -0.74
CA ARG A 305 -11.72 -13.27 0.40
C ARG A 305 -11.44 -13.97 1.71
N GLN A 306 -12.14 -15.07 2.01
CA GLN A 306 -11.92 -15.83 3.24
C GLN A 306 -10.45 -16.24 3.41
N ARG A 307 -9.86 -16.81 2.36
CA ARG A 307 -8.45 -17.25 2.37
C ARG A 307 -7.49 -16.08 2.60
N LEU A 308 -7.73 -14.94 1.95
CA LEU A 308 -6.92 -13.72 2.11
C LEU A 308 -7.03 -13.14 3.53
N LEU A 309 -8.24 -13.11 4.11
CA LEU A 309 -8.47 -12.63 5.47
C LEU A 309 -7.81 -13.53 6.52
N HIS A 310 -7.86 -14.86 6.34
CA HIS A 310 -7.10 -15.79 7.19
C HIS A 310 -5.59 -15.51 7.14
N LYS A 311 -5.04 -15.26 5.95
CA LYS A 311 -3.63 -14.91 5.80
C LYS A 311 -3.29 -13.57 6.48
N ALA A 312 -4.17 -12.59 6.35
CA ALA A 312 -4.03 -11.31 7.03
C ALA A 312 -4.01 -11.50 8.57
N GLN A 313 -4.94 -12.30 9.11
CA GLN A 313 -4.98 -12.62 10.54
C GLN A 313 -3.68 -13.29 11.01
N GLN A 314 -3.11 -14.22 10.25
CA GLN A 314 -1.83 -14.85 10.60
C GLN A 314 -0.66 -13.86 10.61
N ALA A 315 -0.57 -12.99 9.62
CA ALA A 315 0.47 -11.94 9.60
C ALA A 315 0.29 -10.95 10.76
N MET A 316 -0.94 -10.59 11.10
CA MET A 316 -1.25 -9.76 12.27
C MET A 316 -0.80 -10.40 13.58
N LEU A 317 -1.05 -11.71 13.76
CA LEU A 317 -0.58 -12.44 14.95
C LEU A 317 0.94 -12.46 15.06
N GLN A 318 1.64 -12.61 13.93
CA GLN A 318 3.10 -12.56 13.91
C GLN A 318 3.65 -11.17 14.26
N LEU A 319 2.93 -10.11 13.87
CA LEU A 319 3.28 -8.70 14.10
C LEU A 319 2.75 -8.14 15.43
N ASP A 320 2.00 -8.94 16.21
CA ASP A 320 1.31 -8.51 17.43
C ASP A 320 0.32 -7.33 17.19
N LEU A 321 -0.41 -7.39 16.07
CA LEU A 321 -1.43 -6.42 15.68
C LEU A 321 -2.82 -6.97 15.98
N HIS A 322 -3.68 -6.16 16.61
CA HIS A 322 -5.03 -6.58 17.02
C HIS A 322 -6.14 -5.74 16.41
N GLU A 323 -5.78 -4.69 15.67
CA GLU A 323 -6.69 -3.76 15.00
C GLU A 323 -6.25 -3.60 13.54
N MET A 324 -7.22 -3.33 12.66
CA MET A 324 -6.96 -3.17 11.21
C MET A 324 -7.67 -1.94 10.65
N VAL A 325 -6.98 -1.22 9.77
CA VAL A 325 -7.59 -0.23 8.87
C VAL A 325 -7.98 -0.93 7.56
N THR A 326 -9.22 -0.72 7.15
CA THR A 326 -9.78 -1.20 5.89
C THR A 326 -10.13 -0.02 5.00
N PHE A 327 -10.04 -0.19 3.70
CA PHE A 327 -10.49 0.80 2.75
C PHE A 327 -11.07 0.11 1.52
N ASP A 328 -12.16 0.64 0.97
CA ASP A 328 -12.77 0.13 -0.25
C ASP A 328 -13.28 1.28 -1.13
N ALA A 329 -12.66 1.42 -2.30
CA ALA A 329 -13.10 2.35 -3.35
C ALA A 329 -13.45 1.62 -4.65
N SER A 330 -13.77 0.32 -4.58
CA SER A 330 -14.12 -0.46 -5.79
C SER A 330 -15.38 0.00 -6.51
N ARG A 331 -16.18 0.83 -5.83
CA ARG A 331 -17.41 1.47 -6.35
C ARG A 331 -17.32 3.00 -6.28
N ALA A 332 -16.10 3.53 -6.19
CA ALA A 332 -15.84 4.94 -6.38
C ALA A 332 -15.97 5.31 -7.86
N GLU A 333 -16.33 6.56 -8.11
CA GLU A 333 -16.53 7.14 -9.44
C GLU A 333 -15.68 8.41 -9.57
N GLY A 334 -15.07 8.66 -10.72
CA GLY A 334 -14.26 9.86 -10.96
C GLY A 334 -12.80 9.72 -10.55
N GLN A 335 -12.08 10.85 -10.52
CA GLN A 335 -10.61 10.87 -10.38
C GLN A 335 -10.09 10.66 -8.95
N HIS A 336 -10.96 10.71 -7.96
CA HIS A 336 -10.54 10.60 -6.57
C HIS A 336 -11.19 9.39 -5.90
N THR A 337 -10.42 8.75 -5.02
CA THR A 337 -10.83 7.57 -4.25
C THR A 337 -11.92 7.86 -3.19
N VAL A 338 -12.49 9.06 -3.20
CA VAL A 338 -13.46 9.59 -2.22
C VAL A 338 -14.80 9.98 -2.84
N THR A 339 -14.92 9.92 -4.17
CA THR A 339 -16.17 10.20 -4.89
C THR A 339 -16.89 8.89 -5.20
N GLY A 340 -18.21 8.81 -4.98
CA GLY A 340 -18.99 7.57 -5.13
C GLY A 340 -19.19 6.81 -3.83
N ASN A 341 -19.33 5.48 -3.90
CA ASN A 341 -19.65 4.65 -2.73
C ASN A 341 -18.41 3.94 -2.17
N THR A 342 -17.92 4.43 -1.04
CA THR A 342 -16.78 3.86 -0.31
C THR A 342 -17.19 3.07 0.95
N ASN A 343 -18.46 2.65 1.03
CA ASN A 343 -18.94 1.83 2.15
C ASN A 343 -18.62 0.35 1.91
N LEU A 344 -18.22 -0.37 2.97
CA LEU A 344 -18.10 -1.83 2.92
C LEU A 344 -19.48 -2.46 2.81
N SER A 345 -19.65 -3.42 1.92
CA SER A 345 -20.90 -4.19 1.81
C SER A 345 -21.16 -5.05 3.06
N PRO A 346 -22.43 -5.43 3.33
CA PRO A 346 -22.74 -6.34 4.44
C PRO A 346 -21.93 -7.64 4.42
N SER A 347 -21.66 -8.21 3.22
CA SER A 347 -20.85 -9.43 3.10
C SER A 347 -19.37 -9.20 3.37
N ALA A 348 -18.83 -8.02 3.09
CA ALA A 348 -17.44 -7.68 3.46
C ALA A 348 -17.33 -7.51 4.98
N VAL A 349 -18.27 -6.79 5.59
CA VAL A 349 -18.33 -6.61 7.05
C VAL A 349 -18.45 -7.96 7.77
N ALA A 350 -19.37 -8.84 7.32
CA ALA A 350 -19.52 -10.18 7.90
C ALA A 350 -18.23 -10.99 7.79
N ALA A 351 -17.58 -11.01 6.62
CA ALA A 351 -16.33 -11.74 6.42
C ALA A 351 -15.21 -11.26 7.35
N TYR A 352 -15.07 -9.95 7.61
CA TYR A 352 -14.09 -9.47 8.59
C TYR A 352 -14.34 -10.02 9.99
N PHE A 353 -15.59 -10.01 10.47
CA PHE A 353 -15.89 -10.55 11.80
C PHE A 353 -15.74 -12.08 11.87
N GLU A 354 -16.11 -12.80 10.81
CA GLU A 354 -16.07 -14.26 10.72
C GLU A 354 -14.65 -14.80 10.56
N ASP A 355 -13.90 -14.29 9.57
CA ASP A 355 -12.62 -14.86 9.14
C ASP A 355 -11.42 -14.25 9.90
N MET A 356 -11.57 -13.12 10.59
CA MET A 356 -10.52 -12.49 11.40
C MET A 356 -10.91 -12.45 12.89
N ASN A 357 -11.07 -13.65 13.46
CA ASN A 357 -11.65 -13.84 14.79
C ASN A 357 -10.80 -13.29 15.98
N GLU A 358 -9.50 -13.09 15.81
CA GLU A 358 -8.62 -12.49 16.83
C GLU A 358 -8.48 -10.98 16.68
N THR A 359 -8.96 -10.40 15.58
CA THR A 359 -9.01 -8.95 15.38
C THR A 359 -10.13 -8.34 16.23
N ARG A 360 -9.79 -7.26 16.94
CA ARG A 360 -10.64 -6.65 17.97
C ARG A 360 -11.44 -5.47 17.45
N PHE A 361 -10.91 -4.77 16.45
CA PHE A 361 -11.53 -3.57 15.91
C PHE A 361 -11.06 -3.28 14.48
N TRP A 362 -11.96 -2.71 13.68
CA TRP A 362 -11.66 -2.24 12.34
C TRP A 362 -11.96 -0.75 12.19
N PHE A 363 -10.96 0.02 11.76
CA PHE A 363 -11.17 1.35 11.21
C PHE A 363 -11.51 1.20 9.73
N ASN A 364 -12.42 2.01 9.20
CA ASN A 364 -12.81 1.94 7.79
C ASN A 364 -12.77 3.29 7.07
N GLY A 365 -12.19 3.33 5.89
CA GLY A 365 -12.23 4.48 5.00
C GLY A 365 -10.89 5.17 4.80
N TYR A 366 -10.92 6.19 3.96
CA TYR A 366 -9.79 7.06 3.66
C TYR A 366 -10.22 8.53 3.88
N ALA A 367 -11.37 8.90 3.30
CA ALA A 367 -12.15 10.07 3.70
C ALA A 367 -13.41 9.63 4.48
N PRO A 368 -14.23 10.56 5.00
CA PRO A 368 -15.46 10.20 5.69
C PRO A 368 -16.32 9.22 4.89
N THR A 369 -16.48 8.03 5.44
CA THR A 369 -17.37 6.97 4.94
C THR A 369 -18.26 6.52 6.10
N PHE A 370 -19.33 5.79 5.82
CA PHE A 370 -20.47 5.70 6.74
C PHE A 370 -20.79 4.27 7.16
N THR A 371 -19.77 3.41 7.23
CA THR A 371 -19.89 2.03 7.69
C THR A 371 -19.58 1.94 9.18
N ALA A 372 -20.57 1.53 9.96
CA ALA A 372 -20.39 1.13 11.35
C ALA A 372 -21.08 -0.22 11.56
N ALA A 373 -20.47 -1.11 12.33
CA ALA A 373 -21.04 -2.40 12.66
C ALA A 373 -20.52 -2.90 14.01
N ARG A 374 -21.33 -3.73 14.67
CA ARG A 374 -20.98 -4.40 15.91
C ARG A 374 -21.28 -5.88 15.76
N ASP A 375 -20.32 -6.70 16.18
CA ASP A 375 -20.53 -8.12 16.36
C ASP A 375 -20.87 -8.40 17.83
N GLU A 376 -22.12 -8.80 18.04
CA GLU A 376 -22.66 -9.24 19.34
C GLU A 376 -22.83 -10.76 19.40
N SER A 377 -22.42 -11.50 18.35
CA SER A 377 -22.61 -12.96 18.26
C SER A 377 -21.59 -13.76 19.08
N GLY A 378 -20.49 -13.13 19.52
CA GLY A 378 -19.40 -13.75 20.29
C GLY A 378 -19.41 -13.45 21.80
N THR A 379 -18.41 -13.99 22.51
CA THR A 379 -18.18 -13.72 23.96
C THR A 379 -17.48 -12.39 24.23
N THR A 380 -16.86 -11.80 23.20
CA THR A 380 -16.20 -10.48 23.24
C THR A 380 -16.82 -9.60 22.16
N ALA A 381 -17.32 -8.42 22.57
CA ALA A 381 -17.82 -7.42 21.64
C ALA A 381 -16.67 -6.92 20.74
N ARG A 382 -16.94 -6.87 19.43
CA ARG A 382 -16.02 -6.33 18.42
C ARG A 382 -16.78 -5.34 17.54
N SER A 383 -16.07 -4.35 17.03
CA SER A 383 -16.72 -3.26 16.28
C SER A 383 -15.89 -2.86 15.07
N LEU A 384 -16.60 -2.35 14.07
CA LEU A 384 -16.05 -1.66 12.92
C LEU A 384 -16.62 -0.26 12.89
N LEU A 385 -15.77 0.75 12.75
CA LEU A 385 -16.19 2.15 12.64
C LEU A 385 -15.39 2.85 11.54
N SER A 386 -16.08 3.67 10.76
CA SER A 386 -15.43 4.45 9.73
C SER A 386 -14.71 5.68 10.31
N PHE A 387 -13.66 6.14 9.64
CA PHE A 387 -13.12 7.46 9.91
C PHE A 387 -14.20 8.51 9.62
N GLU A 388 -14.33 9.47 10.54
CA GLU A 388 -15.30 10.56 10.43
C GLU A 388 -14.64 11.87 10.00
N TYR A 389 -13.31 11.96 10.12
CA TYR A 389 -12.55 13.13 9.73
C TYR A 389 -11.27 12.73 8.99
N TYR A 390 -10.96 13.48 7.93
CA TYR A 390 -9.71 13.39 7.19
C TYR A 390 -8.89 14.66 7.47
N LEU A 391 -7.74 14.49 8.13
CA LEU A 391 -6.80 15.56 8.42
C LEU A 391 -5.89 15.79 7.22
N ASP A 392 -6.28 16.73 6.38
CA ASP A 392 -5.48 17.20 5.26
C ASP A 392 -4.27 18.04 5.74
N PRO A 393 -3.06 17.84 5.18
CA PRO A 393 -1.85 18.53 5.63
C PRO A 393 -1.89 20.05 5.42
N SER A 394 -2.78 20.57 4.57
CA SER A 394 -2.96 22.00 4.32
C SER A 394 -3.92 22.69 5.31
N ARG A 395 -4.66 21.93 6.12
CA ARG A 395 -5.63 22.51 7.08
C ARG A 395 -4.91 23.12 8.26
N SER A 396 -5.37 24.30 8.69
CA SER A 396 -4.82 24.94 9.89
C SER A 396 -5.31 24.23 11.15
N VAL A 397 -4.52 24.28 12.23
CA VAL A 397 -4.91 23.75 13.54
C VAL A 397 -6.24 24.33 14.01
N SER A 398 -6.49 25.62 13.79
CA SER A 398 -7.73 26.27 14.19
C SER A 398 -8.96 25.73 13.44
N ASP A 399 -8.83 25.48 12.14
CA ASP A 399 -9.93 24.93 11.33
C ASP A 399 -10.26 23.51 11.77
N VAL A 400 -9.22 22.69 12.00
CA VAL A 400 -9.40 21.30 12.44
C VAL A 400 -10.04 21.26 13.83
N LEU A 401 -9.61 22.09 14.79
CA LEU A 401 -10.28 22.17 16.11
C LEU A 401 -11.77 22.51 15.96
N THR A 402 -12.08 23.49 15.12
CA THR A 402 -13.47 23.90 14.86
C THR A 402 -14.28 22.75 14.28
N ASP A 403 -13.72 21.99 13.34
CA ASP A 403 -14.38 20.83 12.75
C ASP A 403 -14.62 19.70 13.79
N LEU A 404 -13.61 19.37 14.61
CA LEU A 404 -13.72 18.31 15.62
C LEU A 404 -14.75 18.68 16.71
N GLU A 405 -14.77 19.95 17.14
CA GLU A 405 -15.78 20.47 18.06
C GLU A 405 -17.18 20.44 17.44
N LEU A 406 -17.33 20.81 16.17
CA LEU A 406 -18.60 20.75 15.45
C LEU A 406 -19.11 19.31 15.34
N LEU A 407 -18.24 18.36 14.98
CA LEU A 407 -18.58 16.94 14.93
C LEU A 407 -19.03 16.41 16.29
N ALA A 408 -18.36 16.81 17.37
CA ALA A 408 -18.75 16.48 18.73
C ALA A 408 -20.10 17.09 19.14
N GLN A 409 -20.42 18.30 18.67
CA GLN A 409 -21.72 18.95 18.91
C GLN A 409 -22.86 18.29 18.12
N LEU A 410 -22.61 17.94 16.85
CA LEU A 410 -23.57 17.25 15.98
C LEU A 410 -23.91 15.86 16.53
N ASN A 411 -22.92 15.15 17.08
CA ASN A 411 -23.09 13.85 17.70
C ASN A 411 -23.23 13.98 19.22
N ALA A 412 -24.35 14.50 19.73
CA ALA A 412 -24.51 14.79 21.16
C ALA A 412 -24.54 13.55 22.10
N GLN A 413 -24.72 12.34 21.57
CA GLN A 413 -24.70 11.12 22.39
C GLN A 413 -23.27 10.84 22.88
N ARG A 414 -23.12 10.42 24.14
CA ARG A 414 -21.83 10.15 24.77
C ARG A 414 -21.76 8.72 25.35
N PRO A 415 -20.58 8.08 25.37
CA PRO A 415 -19.35 8.54 24.73
C PRO A 415 -19.45 8.54 23.20
N TYR A 416 -18.87 9.56 22.57
CA TYR A 416 -18.77 9.66 21.11
C TYR A 416 -17.38 9.18 20.69
N PHE A 417 -17.29 8.40 19.61
CA PHE A 417 -16.04 7.82 19.12
C PHE A 417 -15.69 8.43 17.78
N LEU A 418 -14.68 9.28 17.75
CA LEU A 418 -14.28 10.06 16.59
C LEU A 418 -12.92 9.58 16.09
N ALA A 419 -12.92 8.72 15.07
CA ALA A 419 -11.70 8.26 14.42
C ALA A 419 -11.23 9.28 13.37
N VAL A 420 -9.96 9.68 13.45
CA VAL A 420 -9.34 10.66 12.57
C VAL A 420 -8.29 10.00 11.70
N HIS A 421 -8.51 10.06 10.39
CA HIS A 421 -7.54 9.67 9.38
C HIS A 421 -6.52 10.81 9.19
N VAL A 422 -5.24 10.54 9.48
CA VAL A 422 -4.15 11.51 9.32
C VAL A 422 -3.35 11.19 8.07
N ARG A 423 -3.37 12.10 7.09
CA ARG A 423 -2.60 11.97 5.85
C ARG A 423 -1.10 11.82 6.17
N GLU A 424 -0.38 10.96 5.47
CA GLU A 424 1.03 10.60 5.67
C GLU A 424 2.00 11.79 5.67
N PHE A 425 1.65 12.88 4.96
CA PHE A 425 2.45 14.11 4.93
C PHE A 425 2.03 15.15 5.99
N ALA A 426 1.00 14.89 6.78
CA ALA A 426 0.64 15.75 7.90
C ALA A 426 1.72 15.65 8.99
N SER A 427 2.14 16.81 9.51
CA SER A 427 3.18 16.86 10.54
C SER A 427 2.65 16.39 11.89
N GLN A 428 3.44 15.59 12.62
CA GLN A 428 3.12 15.24 14.01
C GLN A 428 3.02 16.49 14.88
N SER A 429 3.74 17.58 14.56
CA SER A 429 3.63 18.84 15.30
C SER A 429 2.22 19.42 15.25
N THR A 430 1.54 19.28 14.10
CA THR A 430 0.14 19.71 13.94
C THR A 430 -0.76 18.90 14.86
N VAL A 431 -0.56 17.58 14.95
CA VAL A 431 -1.37 16.72 15.83
C VAL A 431 -1.09 17.01 17.29
N VAL A 432 0.17 17.22 17.68
CA VAL A 432 0.51 17.62 19.06
C VAL A 432 -0.18 18.93 19.43
N GLU A 433 -0.07 19.96 18.58
CA GLU A 433 -0.71 21.26 18.84
C GLU A 433 -2.24 21.14 18.90
N LEU A 434 -2.84 20.27 18.08
CA LEU A 434 -4.28 19.96 18.15
C LEU A 434 -4.63 19.35 19.50
N VAL A 435 -3.93 18.30 19.93
CA VAL A 435 -4.17 17.60 21.19
C VAL A 435 -4.03 18.53 22.40
N GLU A 436 -3.06 19.45 22.38
CA GLU A 436 -2.88 20.45 23.46
C GLU A 436 -4.04 21.44 23.57
N LYS A 437 -4.72 21.72 22.45
CA LYS A 437 -5.81 22.69 22.37
C LYS A 437 -7.20 22.07 22.44
N LEU A 438 -7.32 20.75 22.29
CA LEU A 438 -8.60 20.06 22.38
C LEU A 438 -9.25 20.27 23.77
N PRO A 439 -10.58 20.49 23.83
CA PRO A 439 -11.29 20.62 25.10
C PRO A 439 -11.15 19.38 25.99
N ARG A 440 -11.31 19.55 27.32
CA ARG A 440 -11.07 18.47 28.32
C ARG A 440 -12.05 17.29 28.24
N ASP A 441 -13.17 17.45 27.56
CA ASP A 441 -14.11 16.36 27.26
C ASP A 441 -13.64 15.47 26.11
N PHE A 442 -12.61 15.88 25.36
CA PHE A 442 -11.90 15.02 24.42
C PHE A 442 -10.86 14.16 25.15
N LEU A 443 -10.94 12.85 24.94
CA LEU A 443 -10.01 11.85 25.42
C LEU A 443 -9.23 11.30 24.23
N VAL A 444 -7.98 11.71 24.09
CA VAL A 444 -7.10 11.25 23.02
C VAL A 444 -6.46 9.92 23.42
N THR A 445 -6.57 8.93 22.55
CA THR A 445 -6.09 7.57 22.77
C THR A 445 -5.33 7.05 21.56
N ALA A 446 -4.51 6.02 21.76
CA ALA A 446 -4.09 5.15 20.66
C ALA A 446 -5.25 4.22 20.23
N ALA A 447 -5.07 3.49 19.13
CA ALA A 447 -6.11 2.64 18.55
C ALA A 447 -6.59 1.50 19.46
N ASP A 448 -5.73 0.90 20.28
CA ASP A 448 -6.10 -0.18 21.20
C ASP A 448 -7.06 0.27 22.31
N GLN A 449 -6.79 1.42 22.93
CA GLN A 449 -7.67 2.03 23.91
C GLN A 449 -8.98 2.51 23.26
N PHE A 450 -8.90 3.09 22.07
CA PHE A 450 -10.08 3.46 21.29
C PHE A 450 -10.97 2.24 21.04
N ALA A 451 -10.39 1.16 20.54
CA ALA A 451 -11.04 -0.12 20.28
C ALA A 451 -11.66 -0.71 21.56
N GLN A 452 -10.91 -0.76 22.66
CA GLN A 452 -11.38 -1.25 23.95
C GLN A 452 -12.64 -0.49 24.39
N LEU A 453 -12.59 0.83 24.36
CA LEU A 453 -13.68 1.70 24.79
C LEU A 453 -14.87 1.62 23.84
N ALA A 454 -14.65 1.58 22.53
CA ALA A 454 -15.71 1.47 21.52
C ALA A 454 -16.45 0.14 21.64
N ASN A 455 -15.73 -0.96 21.83
CA ASN A 455 -16.33 -2.28 22.04
C ASN A 455 -17.16 -2.34 23.34
N ALA A 456 -16.70 -1.68 24.42
CA ALA A 456 -17.41 -1.67 25.70
C ALA A 456 -18.60 -0.68 25.76
N HIS A 457 -18.47 0.49 25.13
CA HIS A 457 -19.35 1.65 25.37
C HIS A 457 -19.83 2.35 24.09
N GLY A 458 -19.53 1.84 22.90
CA GLY A 458 -19.89 2.45 21.62
C GLY A 458 -21.38 2.76 21.49
N THR A 459 -21.69 3.98 21.07
CA THR A 459 -23.08 4.46 20.88
C THR A 459 -23.50 4.53 19.42
N PHE A 460 -22.60 4.18 18.49
CA PHE A 460 -22.86 4.16 17.06
C PHE A 460 -23.84 3.05 16.68
N ARG A 461 -24.65 3.31 15.65
CA ARG A 461 -25.63 2.35 15.13
C ARG A 461 -25.02 1.55 13.98
N THR A 462 -25.28 0.25 13.97
CA THR A 462 -24.92 -0.60 12.83
C THR A 462 -25.65 -0.10 11.58
N ARG A 463 -24.90 0.17 10.51
CA ARG A 463 -25.46 0.69 9.24
C ARG A 463 -26.48 -0.25 8.60
N TYR A 464 -26.25 -1.55 8.75
CA TYR A 464 -27.00 -2.62 8.10
C TYR A 464 -27.95 -3.36 9.04
N ALA A 465 -28.27 -2.78 10.20
CA ALA A 465 -29.19 -3.35 11.18
C ALA A 465 -30.65 -3.00 10.91
#